data_AF-A0A538AS37-F1
#
_entry.id   AF-A0A538AS37-F1
#
_cell.length_a   1.000
_cell.length_b   1.000
_cell.length_c   1.000
_cell.angle_alpha   90.00
_cell.angle_beta   90.00
_cell.angle_gamma   90.00
#
_symmetry.space_group_name_H-M   'P 1'
#
loop_
_entity.id
_entity.type
_entity.pdbx_description
1 polymer ?
#
loop_
_entity_poly.entity_id
_entity_poly.type
_entity_poly.pdbx_seq_one_letter_code
_entity_poly.pdbx_strand_id
1 'polypeptide(L)'
;MTTGRRAGRGGGAAVAFIVATAVGVGSSWTAAAGGPILHARWHLLLVLGVWAAAWLLGVVAVFRLPTRLAVGLVLVAALTVRLAALGGPPTTSDDLYRYAWDGRVQASGADPYARTPLAPELVGLRDRWLWPDAQGCAHLDRPPGCTRLNRPAERTIYPPVAEAWFGVVHAVGGDGARHKVWQGA
;
A
#
# COMPACT_ATOMS: atom_id res chain seq x y z
N MET A 1 -47.90 14.73 13.50
CA MET A 1 -47.28 13.50 14.05
C MET A 1 -46.21 12.86 13.13
N THR A 2 -45.50 13.61 12.28
CA THR A 2 -44.54 13.06 11.30
C THR A 2 -43.04 13.30 11.61
N THR A 3 -42.74 14.07 12.66
CA THR A 3 -41.36 14.45 13.05
C THR A 3 -40.58 13.31 13.73
N GLY A 4 -41.25 12.43 14.49
CA GLY A 4 -40.58 11.33 15.21
C GLY A 4 -39.98 10.23 14.31
N ARG A 5 -40.57 9.96 13.14
CA ARG A 5 -40.11 8.90 12.21
C ARG A 5 -38.85 9.27 11.42
N ARG A 6 -38.59 10.56 11.19
CA ARG A 6 -37.38 11.02 10.48
C ARG A 6 -36.15 11.06 11.40
N ALA A 7 -36.32 11.47 12.66
CA ALA A 7 -35.24 11.49 13.65
C ALA A 7 -34.69 10.09 13.94
N GLY A 8 -35.56 9.08 14.13
CA GLY A 8 -35.14 7.69 14.36
C GLY A 8 -34.43 7.03 13.17
N ARG A 9 -34.75 7.43 11.93
CA ARG A 9 -34.08 6.92 10.71
C ARG A 9 -32.67 7.50 10.54
N GLY A 10 -32.45 8.75 10.92
CA GLY A 10 -31.13 9.38 10.87
C GLY A 10 -30.15 8.79 11.91
N GLY A 11 -30.63 8.53 13.12
CA GLY A 11 -29.83 7.89 14.17
C GLY A 11 -29.35 6.48 13.79
N GLY A 12 -30.26 5.64 13.29
CA GLY A 12 -29.90 4.29 12.83
C GLY A 12 -28.93 4.29 11.66
N ALA A 13 -29.08 5.22 10.70
CA ALA A 13 -28.15 5.38 9.59
C ALA A 13 -26.75 5.83 10.04
N ALA A 14 -26.66 6.74 11.01
CA ALA A 14 -25.37 7.18 11.56
C ALA A 14 -24.64 6.03 12.26
N VAL A 15 -25.35 5.24 13.08
CA VAL A 15 -24.77 4.05 13.74
C VAL A 15 -24.31 3.03 12.71
N ALA A 16 -25.12 2.72 11.70
CA ALA A 16 -24.75 1.79 10.63
C ALA A 16 -23.49 2.25 9.88
N PHE A 17 -23.36 3.56 9.60
CA PHE A 17 -22.17 4.13 8.96
C PHE A 17 -20.93 4.02 9.85
N ILE A 18 -21.06 4.28 11.15
CA ILE A 18 -19.94 4.19 12.11
C ILE A 18 -19.48 2.73 12.23
N VAL A 19 -20.40 1.78 12.34
CA VAL A 19 -20.08 0.34 12.38
C VAL A 19 -19.40 -0.10 11.08
N ALA A 20 -19.94 0.28 9.93
CA ALA A 20 -19.32 0.03 8.62
C ALA A 20 -17.89 0.58 8.55
N THR A 21 -17.68 1.80 9.04
CA THR A 21 -16.35 2.43 9.08
C THR A 21 -15.39 1.66 10.00
N ALA A 22 -15.82 1.29 11.21
CA ALA A 22 -14.99 0.54 12.14
C ALA A 22 -14.59 -0.83 11.57
N VAL A 23 -15.51 -1.54 10.93
CA VAL A 23 -15.22 -2.81 10.24
C VAL A 23 -14.25 -2.58 9.08
N GLY A 24 -14.48 -1.55 8.24
CA GLY A 24 -13.58 -1.20 7.15
C GLY A 24 -12.16 -0.86 7.60
N VAL A 25 -12.01 -0.11 8.70
CA VAL A 25 -10.71 0.20 9.32
C VAL A 25 -10.04 -1.08 9.84
N GLY A 26 -10.77 -1.94 10.56
CA GLY A 26 -10.25 -3.20 11.07
C GLY A 26 -9.78 -4.14 9.94
N SER A 27 -10.59 -4.30 8.90
CA SER A 27 -10.22 -5.08 7.71
C SER A 27 -8.99 -4.51 7.00
N SER A 28 -8.88 -3.17 6.90
CA SER A 28 -7.72 -2.52 6.27
C SER A 28 -6.45 -2.73 7.08
N TRP A 29 -6.52 -2.62 8.41
CA TRP A 29 -5.41 -2.93 9.31
C TRP A 29 -4.98 -4.40 9.21
N THR A 30 -5.94 -5.33 9.25
CA THR A 30 -5.67 -6.77 9.13
C THR A 30 -5.01 -7.12 7.80
N ALA A 31 -5.46 -6.50 6.70
CA ALA A 31 -4.82 -6.68 5.39
C ALA A 31 -3.39 -6.11 5.37
N ALA A 32 -3.18 -4.93 5.96
CA ALA A 32 -1.87 -4.28 6.02
C ALA A 32 -0.87 -5.02 6.94
N ALA A 33 -1.34 -5.56 8.07
CA ALA A 33 -0.54 -6.34 9.02
C ALA A 33 -0.35 -7.81 8.59
N GLY A 34 -1.04 -8.24 7.53
CA GLY A 34 -1.01 -9.61 7.03
C GLY A 34 0.31 -10.02 6.38
N GLY A 35 0.51 -11.33 6.24
CA GLY A 35 1.66 -11.91 5.53
C GLY A 35 1.50 -11.91 4.00
N PRO A 36 2.46 -12.52 3.27
CA PRO A 36 2.45 -12.57 1.80
C PRO A 36 1.15 -13.15 1.23
N ILE A 37 0.62 -12.53 0.16
CA ILE A 37 -0.69 -12.87 -0.45
C ILE A 37 -0.84 -14.39 -0.70
N LEU A 38 0.20 -15.03 -1.22
CA LEU A 38 0.12 -16.43 -1.65
C LEU A 38 -0.10 -17.41 -0.49
N HIS A 39 0.41 -17.09 0.69
CA HIS A 39 0.25 -17.91 1.90
C HIS A 39 -1.08 -17.65 2.60
N ALA A 40 -1.62 -16.43 2.51
CA ALA A 40 -2.82 -16.00 3.21
C ALA A 40 -4.06 -15.81 2.31
N ARG A 41 -4.03 -16.29 1.06
CA ARG A 41 -5.03 -15.95 0.01
C ARG A 41 -6.50 -16.10 0.44
N TRP A 42 -6.86 -17.17 1.14
CA TRP A 42 -8.25 -17.38 1.57
C TRP A 42 -8.66 -16.42 2.68
N HIS A 43 -7.78 -16.20 3.65
CA HIS A 43 -7.98 -15.20 4.68
C HIS A 43 -8.09 -13.80 4.09
N LEU A 44 -7.23 -13.46 3.13
CA LEU A 44 -7.30 -12.19 2.41
C LEU A 44 -8.63 -12.02 1.67
N LEU A 45 -9.12 -13.04 0.96
CA LEU A 45 -10.41 -13.01 0.28
C LEU A 45 -11.57 -12.81 1.25
N LEU A 46 -11.53 -13.44 2.43
CA LEU A 46 -12.53 -13.22 3.48
C LEU A 46 -12.48 -11.79 4.00
N VAL A 47 -11.28 -11.26 4.29
CA VAL A 47 -11.09 -9.87 4.74
C VAL A 47 -11.61 -8.88 3.69
N LEU A 48 -11.33 -9.11 2.40
CA LEU A 48 -11.82 -8.28 1.30
C LEU A 48 -13.35 -8.38 1.15
N GLY A 49 -13.93 -9.57 1.33
CA GLY A 49 -15.38 -9.77 1.32
C GLY A 49 -16.08 -9.02 2.46
N VAL A 50 -15.54 -9.10 3.68
CA VAL A 50 -16.02 -8.35 4.86
C VAL A 50 -15.89 -6.84 4.61
N TRP A 51 -14.74 -6.41 4.06
CA TRP A 51 -14.51 -5.00 3.72
C TRP A 51 -15.53 -4.50 2.69
N ALA A 52 -15.81 -5.29 1.63
CA ALA A 52 -16.79 -4.92 0.60
C ALA A 52 -18.21 -4.83 1.15
N ALA A 53 -18.61 -5.76 2.02
CA ALA A 53 -19.91 -5.72 2.70
C ALA A 53 -20.03 -4.49 3.61
N ALA A 54 -18.98 -4.17 4.37
CA ALA A 54 -18.93 -2.96 5.20
C ALA A 54 -19.01 -1.69 4.35
N TRP A 55 -18.29 -1.63 3.23
CA TRP A 55 -18.36 -0.51 2.30
C TRP A 55 -19.78 -0.32 1.74
N LEU A 56 -20.43 -1.39 1.27
CA LEU A 56 -21.81 -1.33 0.77
C LEU A 56 -22.77 -0.84 1.85
N LEU A 57 -22.64 -1.32 3.08
CA LEU A 57 -23.43 -0.85 4.22
C LEU A 57 -23.20 0.65 4.48
N GLY A 58 -21.94 1.10 4.46
CA GLY A 58 -21.58 2.51 4.62
C GLY A 58 -22.19 3.40 3.54
N VAL A 59 -22.11 2.99 2.28
CA VAL A 59 -22.73 3.69 1.13
C VAL A 59 -24.25 3.80 1.32
N VAL A 60 -24.91 2.69 1.62
CA VAL A 60 -26.36 2.66 1.80
C VAL A 60 -26.81 3.49 3.04
N ALA A 61 -25.99 3.52 4.09
CA ALA A 61 -26.25 4.30 5.30
C ALA A 61 -26.04 5.81 5.06
N VAL A 62 -24.98 6.21 4.37
CA VAL A 62 -24.61 7.62 4.20
C VAL A 62 -25.64 8.40 3.38
N PHE A 63 -26.26 7.77 2.38
CA PHE A 63 -27.33 8.37 1.57
C PHE A 63 -28.61 8.66 2.37
N ARG A 64 -28.74 8.16 3.60
CA ARG A 64 -29.86 8.47 4.50
C ARG A 64 -29.57 9.62 5.47
N LEU A 65 -28.38 10.21 5.42
CA LEU A 65 -27.94 11.28 6.31
C LEU A 65 -28.05 12.66 5.62
N PRO A 66 -28.17 13.75 6.40
CA PRO A 66 -28.05 15.11 5.85
C PRO A 66 -26.68 15.31 5.19
N THR A 67 -26.65 15.98 4.04
CA THR A 67 -25.43 16.12 3.20
C THR A 67 -24.20 16.61 3.97
N ARG A 68 -24.35 17.62 4.85
CA ARG A 68 -23.22 18.16 5.62
C ARG A 68 -22.61 17.13 6.57
N LEU A 69 -23.46 16.35 7.25
CA LEU A 69 -23.01 15.26 8.13
C LEU A 69 -22.40 14.12 7.32
N ALA A 70 -23.04 13.73 6.22
CA ALA A 70 -22.54 12.70 5.31
C ALA A 70 -21.12 13.02 4.80
N VAL A 71 -20.88 14.24 4.31
CA VAL A 71 -19.57 14.67 3.82
C VAL A 71 -18.52 14.59 4.94
N GLY A 72 -18.81 15.14 6.12
CA GLY A 72 -17.88 15.08 7.26
C GLY A 72 -17.53 13.64 7.66
N LEU A 73 -18.53 12.76 7.75
CA LEU A 73 -18.33 11.35 8.08
C LEU A 73 -17.52 10.60 7.02
N VAL A 74 -17.77 10.86 5.73
CA VAL A 74 -17.01 10.25 4.63
C VAL A 74 -15.55 10.69 4.66
N LEU A 75 -15.27 11.98 4.89
CA LEU A 75 -13.90 12.47 4.98
C LEU A 75 -13.14 11.85 6.17
N VAL A 76 -13.78 11.77 7.33
CA VAL A 76 -13.19 11.11 8.51
C VAL A 76 -12.95 9.61 8.24
N ALA A 77 -13.93 8.90 7.69
CA ALA A 77 -13.81 7.48 7.35
C ALA A 77 -12.70 7.24 6.31
N ALA A 78 -12.62 8.08 5.28
CA ALA A 78 -11.58 7.97 4.26
C ALA A 78 -10.18 8.17 4.86
N LEU A 79 -10.02 9.15 5.76
CA LEU A 79 -8.77 9.38 6.45
C LEU A 79 -8.38 8.20 7.36
N THR A 80 -9.30 7.70 8.19
CA THR A 80 -8.99 6.62 9.13
C THR A 80 -8.69 5.29 8.43
N VAL A 81 -9.42 4.97 7.37
CA VAL A 81 -9.14 3.79 6.53
C VAL A 81 -7.76 3.90 5.88
N ARG A 82 -7.39 5.08 5.34
CA ARG A 82 -6.05 5.30 4.77
C ARG A 82 -4.95 5.15 5.80
N LEU A 83 -5.12 5.72 6.99
CA LEU A 83 -4.13 5.61 8.07
C LEU A 83 -3.93 4.15 8.52
N ALA A 84 -5.02 3.37 8.60
CA ALA A 84 -4.94 1.94 8.91
C ALA A 84 -4.22 1.15 7.82
N ALA A 85 -4.49 1.44 6.54
CA ALA A 85 -3.86 0.78 5.41
C ALA A 85 -2.35 1.10 5.30
N LEU A 86 -1.93 2.31 5.67
CA LEU A 86 -0.52 2.74 5.68
C LEU A 86 0.28 2.18 6.87
N GLY A 87 -0.36 1.49 7.81
CA GLY A 87 0.29 0.97 9.01
C GLY A 87 1.24 -0.22 8.75
N GLY A 88 1.04 -0.95 7.65
CA GLY A 88 1.78 -2.16 7.32
C GLY A 88 2.73 -2.02 6.12
N PRO A 89 3.66 -2.98 5.94
CA PRO A 89 4.48 -3.04 4.74
C PRO A 89 3.61 -3.28 3.48
N PRO A 90 4.04 -2.85 2.29
CA PRO A 90 3.32 -3.11 1.06
C PRO A 90 3.45 -4.60 0.74
N THR A 91 2.34 -5.33 0.86
CA THR A 91 2.29 -6.79 0.67
C THR A 91 1.66 -7.21 -0.65
N THR A 92 1.20 -6.24 -1.45
CA THR A 92 0.44 -6.48 -2.69
C THR A 92 1.26 -6.45 -3.97
N SER A 93 2.38 -5.72 -4.00
CA SER A 93 3.33 -5.70 -5.12
C SER A 93 4.75 -5.46 -4.61
N ASP A 94 5.72 -6.08 -5.31
CA ASP A 94 7.16 -5.93 -5.11
C ASP A 94 7.78 -4.87 -6.06
N ASP A 95 6.98 -4.23 -6.93
CA ASP A 95 7.49 -3.25 -7.91
C ASP A 95 8.08 -2.00 -7.24
N LEU A 96 7.66 -1.72 -6.01
CA LEU A 96 8.28 -0.72 -5.16
C LEU A 96 9.81 -0.86 -5.08
N TYR A 97 10.30 -2.10 -4.95
CA TYR A 97 11.74 -2.35 -4.86
C TYR A 97 12.46 -2.03 -6.16
N ARG A 98 11.75 -2.15 -7.29
CA ARG A 98 12.27 -1.71 -8.58
C ARG A 98 12.35 -0.19 -8.67
N TYR A 99 11.31 0.53 -8.24
CA TYR A 99 11.32 2.00 -8.21
C TYR A 99 12.48 2.55 -7.37
N ALA A 100 12.67 1.98 -6.19
CA ALA A 100 13.76 2.37 -5.30
C ALA A 100 15.14 2.06 -5.89
N TRP A 101 15.28 0.94 -6.58
CA TRP A 101 16.51 0.58 -7.28
C TRP A 101 16.81 1.53 -8.43
N ASP A 102 15.84 1.77 -9.32
CA ASP A 102 16.07 2.60 -10.50
C ASP A 102 16.38 4.05 -10.09
N GLY A 103 15.71 4.58 -9.06
CA GLY A 103 16.06 5.88 -8.46
C GLY A 103 17.49 5.92 -7.90
N ARG A 104 17.96 4.84 -7.26
CA ARG A 104 19.35 4.71 -6.79
C ARG A 104 20.34 4.69 -7.96
N VAL A 105 20.05 3.95 -9.03
CA VAL A 105 20.90 3.89 -10.24
C VAL A 105 21.03 5.27 -10.88
N GLN A 106 19.91 5.98 -11.02
CA GLN A 106 19.90 7.37 -11.50
C GLN A 106 20.73 8.29 -10.61
N ALA A 107 20.60 8.17 -9.29
CA ALA A 107 21.36 8.98 -8.33
C ALA A 107 22.87 8.73 -8.35
N SER A 108 23.32 7.54 -8.79
CA SER A 108 24.74 7.27 -9.03
C SER A 108 25.25 7.79 -10.39
N GLY A 109 24.40 8.46 -11.17
CA GLY A 109 24.71 8.92 -12.52
C GLY A 109 24.68 7.84 -13.60
N ALA A 110 24.17 6.64 -13.28
CA ALA A 110 24.05 5.55 -14.24
C ALA A 110 22.68 5.57 -14.93
N ASP A 111 22.63 5.07 -16.16
CA ASP A 111 21.39 4.99 -16.94
C ASP A 111 20.59 3.72 -16.55
N PRO A 112 19.37 3.85 -15.99
CA PRO A 112 18.54 2.68 -15.62
C PRO A 112 18.09 1.86 -16.83
N TYR A 113 18.09 2.43 -18.05
CA TYR A 113 17.73 1.74 -19.29
C TYR A 113 18.90 0.95 -19.89
N ALA A 114 20.13 1.20 -19.46
CA ALA A 114 21.31 0.59 -20.08
C ALA A 114 21.58 -0.82 -19.57
N ARG A 115 21.30 -1.10 -18.29
CA ARG A 115 21.75 -2.31 -17.58
C ARG A 115 20.64 -2.93 -16.74
N THR A 116 20.75 -4.23 -16.50
CA THR A 116 19.86 -4.95 -15.59
C THR A 116 20.38 -4.82 -14.15
N PRO A 117 19.53 -4.93 -13.11
CA PRO A 117 20.00 -4.92 -11.72
C PRO A 117 21.07 -5.97 -11.39
N LEU A 118 21.07 -7.10 -12.12
CA LEU A 118 22.07 -8.16 -11.95
C LEU A 118 23.42 -7.85 -12.60
N ALA A 119 23.55 -6.77 -13.38
CA ALA A 119 24.79 -6.37 -14.02
C ALA A 119 25.96 -6.25 -13.01
N PRO A 120 27.13 -6.84 -13.26
CA PRO A 120 28.29 -6.79 -12.36
C PRO A 120 28.75 -5.36 -12.03
N GLU A 121 28.59 -4.42 -12.96
CA GLU A 121 28.97 -3.02 -12.82
C GLU A 121 28.17 -2.30 -11.72
N LEU A 122 26.95 -2.77 -11.44
CA LEU A 122 26.06 -2.20 -10.44
C LEU A 122 26.17 -2.88 -9.06
N VAL A 123 27.11 -3.81 -8.87
CA VAL A 123 27.32 -4.51 -7.59
C VAL A 123 27.56 -3.52 -6.44
N GLY A 124 28.29 -2.42 -6.71
CA GLY A 124 28.56 -1.38 -5.71
C GLY A 124 27.33 -0.63 -5.22
N LEU A 125 26.20 -0.70 -5.93
CA LEU A 125 24.93 -0.07 -5.55
C LEU A 125 24.01 -0.99 -4.74
N ARG A 126 24.36 -2.28 -4.57
CA ARG A 126 23.50 -3.26 -3.90
C ARG A 126 23.57 -3.10 -2.38
N ASP A 127 22.51 -2.55 -1.80
CA ASP A 127 22.36 -2.41 -0.35
C ASP A 127 21.67 -3.61 0.32
N ARG A 128 21.75 -3.73 1.65
CA ARG A 128 21.15 -4.84 2.42
C ARG A 128 19.62 -4.82 2.45
N TRP A 129 18.98 -3.70 2.14
CA TRP A 129 17.53 -3.61 2.13
C TRP A 129 16.95 -4.23 0.85
N LEU A 130 17.59 -4.03 -0.30
CA LEU A 130 17.16 -4.58 -1.58
C LEU A 130 17.86 -5.92 -1.93
N TRP A 131 19.10 -6.13 -1.48
CA TRP A 131 19.91 -7.36 -1.58
C TRP A 131 20.25 -7.88 -0.18
N PRO A 132 19.31 -8.56 0.48
CA PRO A 132 19.50 -9.04 1.85
C PRO A 132 20.56 -10.15 1.95
N ASP A 133 21.07 -10.35 3.16
CA ASP A 133 21.93 -11.50 3.48
C ASP A 133 21.14 -12.82 3.53
N ALA A 134 21.83 -13.93 3.83
CA ALA A 134 21.20 -15.25 3.90
C ALA A 134 20.03 -15.32 4.90
N GLN A 135 20.11 -14.62 6.03
CA GLN A 135 19.03 -14.57 7.02
C GLN A 135 17.84 -13.77 6.48
N GLY A 136 18.09 -12.62 5.86
CA GLY A 136 17.05 -11.82 5.22
C GLY A 136 16.38 -12.54 4.05
N CYS A 137 17.12 -13.34 3.28
CA CYS A 137 16.55 -14.21 2.26
C CYS A 137 15.67 -15.32 2.84
N ALA A 138 16.10 -15.93 3.95
CA ALA A 138 15.28 -16.93 4.64
C ALA A 138 13.95 -16.33 5.15
N HIS A 139 13.95 -15.09 5.65
CA HIS A 139 12.72 -14.38 6.03
C HIS A 139 11.77 -14.09 4.86
N LEU A 140 12.26 -14.17 3.61
CA LEU A 140 11.46 -14.01 2.39
C LEU A 140 11.10 -15.35 1.75
N ASP A 141 11.43 -16.48 2.40
CA ASP A 141 11.31 -17.83 1.85
C ASP A 141 12.07 -18.00 0.52
N ARG A 142 13.26 -17.38 0.40
CA ARG A 142 14.13 -17.41 -0.79
C ARG A 142 15.51 -17.99 -0.47
N PRO A 143 16.20 -18.62 -1.44
CA PRO A 143 17.57 -19.12 -1.24
C PRO A 143 18.58 -17.98 -1.02
N PRO A 144 19.76 -18.25 -0.43
CA PRO A 144 20.82 -17.25 -0.27
C PRO A 144 21.22 -16.58 -1.59
N GLY A 145 21.55 -15.29 -1.53
CA GLY A 145 21.85 -14.48 -2.72
C GLY A 145 20.60 -13.94 -3.44
N CYS A 146 19.44 -13.98 -2.78
CA CYS A 146 18.21 -13.41 -3.30
C CYS A 146 18.25 -11.87 -3.37
N THR A 147 17.31 -11.30 -4.11
CA THR A 147 16.98 -9.88 -4.09
C THR A 147 15.47 -9.71 -3.86
N ARG A 148 15.08 -8.56 -3.31
CA ARG A 148 13.66 -8.16 -3.20
C ARG A 148 13.08 -7.65 -4.53
N LEU A 149 13.93 -7.30 -5.49
CA LEU A 149 13.49 -6.80 -6.79
C LEU A 149 12.69 -7.84 -7.54
N ASN A 150 11.58 -7.38 -8.12
CA ASN A 150 10.87 -8.12 -9.15
C ASN A 150 11.69 -8.10 -10.46
N ARG A 151 11.75 -9.24 -11.17
CA ARG A 151 12.43 -9.39 -12.48
C ARG A 151 13.86 -8.83 -12.58
N PRO A 152 14.79 -9.16 -11.68
CA PRO A 152 16.11 -8.48 -11.59
C PRO A 152 17.03 -8.71 -12.81
N ALA A 153 16.71 -9.70 -13.64
CA ALA A 153 17.41 -9.95 -14.90
C ALA A 153 16.95 -9.04 -16.05
N GLU A 154 15.89 -8.25 -15.86
CA GLU A 154 15.33 -7.37 -16.89
C GLU A 154 15.71 -5.91 -16.65
N ARG A 155 15.86 -5.17 -17.75
CA ARG A 155 16.02 -3.72 -17.76
C ARG A 155 14.72 -3.04 -17.38
N THR A 156 14.78 -1.78 -16.97
CA THR A 156 13.56 -1.02 -16.66
C THR A 156 12.66 -0.94 -17.89
N ILE A 157 11.36 -1.11 -17.66
CA ILE A 157 10.29 -0.91 -18.64
C ILE A 157 9.55 0.40 -18.40
N TYR A 158 9.94 1.15 -17.36
CA TYR A 158 9.20 2.33 -16.93
C TYR A 158 9.48 3.51 -17.87
N PRO A 159 8.43 4.25 -18.28
CA PRO A 159 8.60 5.40 -19.16
C PRO A 159 9.38 6.53 -18.46
N PRO A 160 10.00 7.46 -19.20
CA PRO A 160 10.87 8.50 -18.63
C PRO A 160 10.24 9.34 -17.52
N VAL A 161 8.93 9.59 -17.58
CA VAL A 161 8.22 10.35 -16.54
C VAL A 161 8.15 9.57 -15.22
N ALA A 162 7.99 8.24 -15.28
CA ALA A 162 8.01 7.39 -14.10
C ALA A 162 9.43 7.29 -13.52
N GLU A 163 10.46 7.14 -14.37
CA GLU A 163 11.86 7.19 -13.91
C GLU A 163 12.21 8.52 -13.24
N ALA A 164 11.78 9.64 -13.81
CA ALA A 164 11.96 10.95 -13.20
C ALA A 164 11.32 11.02 -11.80
N TRP A 165 10.12 10.45 -11.64
CA TRP A 165 9.49 10.33 -10.33
C TRP A 165 10.32 9.48 -9.36
N PHE A 166 10.86 8.35 -9.80
CA PHE A 166 11.69 7.50 -8.94
C PHE A 166 12.96 8.20 -8.48
N GLY A 167 13.59 8.97 -9.38
CA GLY A 167 14.74 9.82 -9.06
C GLY A 167 14.40 10.90 -8.04
N VAL A 168 13.25 11.58 -8.19
CA VAL A 168 12.77 12.59 -7.23
C VAL A 168 12.51 11.96 -5.86
N VAL A 169 11.81 10.83 -5.80
CA VAL A 169 11.50 10.17 -4.53
C VAL A 169 12.78 9.69 -3.85
N HIS A 170 13.75 9.16 -4.60
CA HIS A 170 15.06 8.79 -4.07
C HIS A 170 15.82 10.02 -3.53
N ALA A 171 15.83 11.14 -4.27
CA ALA A 171 16.50 12.37 -3.84
C ALA A 171 15.89 12.97 -2.56
N VAL A 172 14.57 12.90 -2.41
CA VAL A 172 13.86 13.43 -1.23
C VAL A 172 13.95 12.48 -0.03
N GLY A 173 13.87 11.16 -0.27
CA GLY A 173 13.84 10.16 0.79
C GLY A 173 15.23 9.63 1.22
N GLY A 174 16.24 9.73 0.35
CA GLY A 174 17.59 9.19 0.54
C GLY A 174 17.66 7.65 0.60
N ASP A 175 18.84 7.12 0.91
CA ASP A 175 19.09 5.67 1.06
C ASP A 175 18.27 5.00 2.18
N GLY A 176 17.75 5.81 3.11
CA GLY A 176 16.88 5.37 4.21
C GLY A 176 15.41 5.27 3.85
N ALA A 177 15.02 5.69 2.63
CA ALA A 177 13.65 5.63 2.11
C ALA A 177 13.22 4.18 1.87
N ARG A 178 12.89 3.50 2.96
CA ARG A 178 12.21 2.20 2.92
C ARG A 178 10.77 2.41 2.47
N HIS A 179 9.91 1.46 2.78
CA HIS A 179 8.52 1.42 2.33
C HIS A 179 7.69 2.69 2.56
N LYS A 180 7.93 3.43 3.66
CA LYS A 180 7.04 4.53 4.09
C LYS A 180 7.05 5.74 3.16
N VAL A 181 8.20 6.09 2.57
CA VAL A 181 8.31 7.26 1.69
C VAL A 181 7.51 7.02 0.41
N TRP A 182 7.56 5.81 -0.12
CA TRP A 182 6.86 5.43 -1.34
C TRP A 182 5.37 5.12 -1.15
N GLN A 183 4.95 4.77 0.08
CA GLN A 183 3.54 4.58 0.40
C GLN A 183 2.77 5.91 0.53
N GLY A 184 3.48 7.01 0.80
CA GLY A 184 2.90 8.35 0.98
C GLY A 184 3.12 9.32 -0.19
N ALA A 185 3.94 8.94 -1.18
CA ALA A 185 4.28 9.72 -2.36
C ALA A 185 3.50 9.24 -3.59
#